data_AF-A0A1W1C9E2-F1
#
_entry.id   AF-A0A1W1C9E2-F1
#
_cell.length_a   1.000
_cell.length_b   1.000
_cell.length_c   1.000
_cell.angle_alpha   90.00
_cell.angle_beta   90.00
_cell.angle_gamma   90.00
#
_symmetry.space_group_name_H-M   'P 1'
#
loop_
_entity.id
_entity.type
_entity.pdbx_description
1 polymer ?
#
loop_
_entity_poly.entity_id
_entity_poly.type
_entity_poly.pdbx_seq_one_letter_code
_entity_poly.pdbx_strand_id
1 'polypeptide(L)'
;MEYNTDNFSKIFDPLSYLYIVKAINTFNLSRGYDSLHEAILRIKAEVTLISFSSDYLFFPKEMKHIDSMMKRNEQKSHYYEINSNYGHDAFLVELDKFSDIIESRLNNEG
;
A
#
# COMPACT_ATOMS: atom_id res chain seq x y z
N MET A 1 16.47 18.81 6.53
CA MET A 1 15.00 18.70 6.46
C MET A 1 14.28 20.03 6.27
N GLU A 2 14.95 21.17 6.11
CA GLU A 2 14.29 22.45 5.79
C GLU A 2 14.12 22.67 4.28
N TYR A 3 15.07 22.21 3.47
CA TYR A 3 15.09 22.46 2.02
C TYR A 3 13.94 21.82 1.24
N ASN A 4 13.45 20.65 1.68
CA ASN A 4 12.34 19.95 1.02
C ASN A 4 10.97 20.54 1.40
N THR A 5 10.85 21.10 2.61
CA THR A 5 9.60 21.67 3.13
C THR A 5 9.30 23.04 2.51
N ASP A 6 10.33 23.88 2.33
CA ASP A 6 10.19 25.18 1.66
C ASP A 6 9.89 25.06 0.16
N ASN A 7 10.35 23.99 -0.49
CA ASN A 7 9.99 23.75 -1.88
C ASN A 7 8.60 23.13 -2.03
N PHE A 8 8.19 22.25 -1.11
CA PHE A 8 6.86 21.63 -1.15
C PHE A 8 5.74 22.68 -1.09
N SER A 9 5.84 23.63 -0.16
CA SER A 9 4.85 24.72 -0.03
C SER A 9 4.76 25.63 -1.25
N LYS A 10 5.79 25.68 -2.11
CA LYS A 10 5.79 26.45 -3.36
C LYS A 10 5.15 25.73 -4.53
N ILE A 11 5.07 24.40 -4.48
CA ILE A 11 4.56 23.57 -5.59
C ILE A 11 3.25 22.85 -5.24
N PHE A 12 2.81 22.91 -3.98
CA PHE A 12 1.63 22.20 -3.50
C PHE A 12 0.62 23.16 -2.87
N ASP A 13 -0.61 23.11 -3.36
CA ASP A 13 -1.71 23.91 -2.82
C ASP A 13 -2.14 23.39 -1.43
N PRO A 14 -2.18 24.24 -0.39
CA PRO A 14 -2.56 23.82 0.97
C PRO A 14 -3.96 23.22 1.08
N LEU A 15 -4.93 23.73 0.30
CA LEU A 15 -6.29 23.18 0.33
C LEU A 15 -6.32 21.77 -0.23
N SER A 16 -5.66 21.55 -1.37
CA SER A 16 -5.49 20.23 -1.98
C SER A 16 -4.82 19.25 -1.01
N TYR A 17 -3.82 19.69 -0.25
CA TYR A 17 -3.17 18.87 0.78
C TYR A 17 -4.16 18.42 1.86
N LEU A 18 -4.98 19.35 2.37
CA LEU A 18 -5.99 19.04 3.38
C LEU A 18 -7.00 18.00 2.87
N TYR A 19 -7.44 18.12 1.61
CA TYR A 19 -8.38 17.17 1.01
C TYR A 19 -7.75 15.79 0.81
N ILE A 20 -6.49 15.70 0.38
CA ILE A 20 -5.77 14.43 0.23
C ILE A 20 -5.59 13.75 1.58
N VAL A 21 -5.11 14.48 2.59
CA VAL A 21 -4.94 13.95 3.95
C VAL A 21 -6.28 13.47 4.51
N LYS A 22 -7.36 14.24 4.30
CA LYS A 22 -8.71 13.84 4.70
C LYS A 22 -9.16 12.57 3.97
N ALA A 23 -8.91 12.45 2.67
CA ALA A 23 -9.27 11.27 1.90
C ALA A 23 -8.53 10.02 2.40
N ILE A 24 -7.21 10.12 2.64
CA ILE A 24 -6.39 9.02 3.18
C ILE A 24 -6.88 8.62 4.57
N ASN A 25 -7.06 9.58 5.48
CA ASN A 25 -7.48 9.31 6.87
C ASN A 25 -8.91 8.76 6.99
N THR A 26 -9.78 9.03 6.01
CA THR A 26 -11.18 8.57 6.02
C THR A 26 -11.41 7.35 5.12
N PHE A 27 -10.36 6.86 4.46
CA PHE A 27 -10.43 5.68 3.61
C PHE A 27 -10.87 4.48 4.44
N ASN A 28 -11.89 3.79 3.94
CA ASN A 28 -12.37 2.55 4.52
C ASN A 28 -12.89 1.66 3.38
N LEU A 29 -12.21 0.54 3.15
CA LEU A 29 -12.56 -0.41 2.10
C LEU A 29 -13.96 -1.02 2.28
N SER A 30 -14.45 -1.17 3.53
CA SER A 30 -15.78 -1.72 3.80
C SER A 30 -16.92 -0.71 3.60
N ARG A 31 -16.61 0.55 3.27
CA ARG A 31 -17.64 1.58 3.10
C ARG A 31 -18.59 1.20 1.95
N GLY A 32 -19.88 1.08 2.28
CA GLY A 32 -20.91 0.67 1.32
C GLY A 32 -21.11 -0.85 1.22
N TYR A 33 -20.47 -1.63 2.09
CA TYR A 33 -20.64 -3.08 2.22
C TYR A 33 -20.94 -3.45 3.67
N ASP A 34 -21.53 -4.63 3.87
CA ASP A 34 -21.88 -5.12 5.22
C ASP A 34 -20.64 -5.50 6.04
N SER A 35 -19.53 -5.83 5.38
CA SER A 35 -18.27 -6.15 6.05
C SER A 35 -17.05 -5.92 5.15
N LEU A 36 -15.86 -5.91 5.76
CA LEU A 36 -14.60 -5.92 5.01
C LEU A 36 -14.47 -7.18 4.13
N HIS A 37 -14.99 -8.31 4.60
CA HIS A 37 -14.99 -9.56 3.85
C HIS A 37 -15.78 -9.46 2.54
N GLU A 38 -17.01 -8.92 2.61
CA GLU A 38 -17.85 -8.68 1.42
C GLU A 38 -17.16 -7.74 0.41
N ALA A 39 -16.52 -6.68 0.91
CA ALA A 39 -15.76 -5.76 0.06
C ALA A 39 -14.59 -6.47 -0.65
N ILE A 40 -13.83 -7.29 0.09
CA ILE A 40 -12.69 -8.03 -0.44
C ILE A 40 -13.13 -9.08 -1.48
N LEU A 41 -14.23 -9.81 -1.27
CA LEU A 41 -14.75 -10.83 -2.20
C LEU A 41 -15.01 -10.32 -3.62
N ARG A 42 -15.21 -9.01 -3.77
CA ARG A 42 -15.43 -8.36 -5.06
C ARG A 42 -14.17 -8.21 -5.89
N ILE A 43 -12.99 -8.29 -5.28
CA ILE A 43 -11.71 -8.19 -5.98
C ILE A 43 -11.54 -9.44 -6.86
N LYS A 44 -11.59 -9.25 -8.18
CA LYS A 44 -11.35 -10.32 -9.17
C LYS A 44 -9.94 -10.29 -9.76
N ALA A 45 -9.23 -9.19 -9.55
CA ALA A 45 -7.83 -9.06 -9.93
C ALA A 45 -6.96 -9.96 -9.06
N GLU A 46 -5.81 -10.34 -9.62
CA GLU A 46 -4.73 -10.95 -8.89
C GLU A 46 -3.94 -9.85 -8.18
N VAL A 47 -3.84 -9.93 -6.86
CA VAL A 47 -3.34 -8.82 -6.03
C VAL A 47 -1.95 -9.14 -5.50
N THR A 48 -0.99 -8.27 -5.79
CA THR A 48 0.33 -8.29 -5.15
C THR A 48 0.38 -7.22 -4.06
N LEU A 49 0.66 -7.62 -2.83
CA LEU A 49 0.80 -6.77 -1.65
C LEU A 49 2.28 -6.72 -1.28
N ILE A 50 2.85 -5.51 -1.23
CA ILE A 50 4.25 -5.28 -0.84
C ILE A 50 4.24 -4.35 0.37
N SER A 51 4.86 -4.78 1.46
CA SER A 51 4.99 -4.01 2.70
C SER A 51 6.45 -3.90 3.13
N PHE A 52 6.77 -2.96 4.01
CA PHE A 52 8.13 -2.71 4.49
C PHE A 52 8.21 -2.90 6.01
N SER A 53 9.19 -3.67 6.49
CA SER A 53 9.27 -4.12 7.90
C SER A 53 9.27 -3.00 8.94
N SER A 54 9.77 -1.81 8.59
CA SER A 54 9.83 -0.64 9.47
C SER A 54 8.77 0.42 9.16
N ASP A 55 7.76 0.14 8.32
CA ASP A 55 6.69 1.08 8.02
C ASP A 55 5.76 1.27 9.24
N TYR A 56 5.63 2.52 9.70
CA TYR A 56 4.78 2.93 10.81
C TYR A 56 3.49 3.65 10.36
N LEU A 57 3.37 3.97 9.06
CA LEU A 57 2.16 4.57 8.46
C LEU A 57 1.22 3.48 7.96
N PHE A 58 1.76 2.46 7.31
CA PHE A 58 1.02 1.30 6.80
C PHE A 58 1.67 0.03 7.31
N PHE A 59 1.14 -0.51 8.41
CA PHE A 59 1.85 -1.59 9.10
C PHE A 59 1.82 -2.89 8.27
N PRO A 60 2.94 -3.64 8.18
CA PRO A 60 2.98 -4.92 7.46
C PRO A 60 1.89 -5.92 7.89
N LYS A 61 1.56 -5.92 9.19
CA LYS A 61 0.49 -6.76 9.76
C LYS A 61 -0.87 -6.53 9.10
N GLU A 62 -1.18 -5.30 8.66
CA GLU A 62 -2.46 -4.94 8.06
C GLU A 62 -2.55 -5.48 6.63
N MET A 63 -1.48 -5.35 5.85
CA MET A 63 -1.40 -5.97 4.51
C MET A 63 -1.43 -7.50 4.59
N LYS A 64 -0.71 -8.10 5.54
CA LYS A 64 -0.74 -9.54 5.79
C LYS A 64 -2.15 -10.04 6.17
N HIS A 65 -2.91 -9.22 6.90
CA HIS A 65 -4.29 -9.53 7.23
C HIS A 65 -5.17 -9.58 5.97
N ILE A 66 -5.03 -8.60 5.06
CA ILE A 66 -5.74 -8.58 3.78
C ILE A 66 -5.38 -9.80 2.92
N ASP A 67 -4.09 -10.13 2.79
CA ASP A 67 -3.64 -11.33 2.07
C ASP A 67 -4.26 -12.60 2.65
N SER A 68 -4.26 -12.71 3.98
CA SER A 68 -4.86 -13.86 4.68
C SER A 68 -6.36 -13.98 4.43
N MET A 69 -7.08 -12.85 4.34
CA MET A 69 -8.51 -12.84 3.99
C MET A 69 -8.73 -13.26 2.53
N MET A 70 -7.93 -12.73 1.60
CA MET A 70 -8.03 -13.08 0.18
C MET A 70 -7.76 -14.57 -0.06
N LYS A 71 -6.72 -15.13 0.57
CA LYS A 71 -6.40 -16.57 0.48
C LYS A 71 -7.51 -17.45 1.04
N ARG A 72 -8.13 -17.07 2.16
CA ARG A 72 -9.30 -17.80 2.73
C ARG A 72 -10.50 -17.79 1.78
N ASN A 73 -10.60 -16.78 0.94
CA ASN A 73 -11.67 -16.62 -0.05
C ASN A 73 -11.32 -17.27 -1.40
N GLU A 74 -10.22 -18.02 -1.49
CA GLU A 74 -9.71 -18.61 -2.75
C GLU A 74 -9.42 -17.55 -3.84
N GLN A 75 -9.15 -16.31 -3.43
CA GLN A 75 -8.74 -15.23 -4.33
C GLN A 75 -7.23 -15.27 -4.54
N LYS A 76 -6.78 -14.85 -5.72
CA LYS A 76 -5.36 -14.82 -6.04
C LYS A 76 -4.69 -13.63 -5.38
N SER A 77 -3.85 -13.89 -4.36
CA SER A 77 -3.04 -12.87 -3.70
C SER A 77 -1.63 -13.35 -3.38
N HIS A 78 -0.68 -12.42 -3.48
CA HIS A 78 0.73 -12.62 -3.16
C HIS A 78 1.17 -11.53 -2.19
N TYR A 79 1.82 -11.91 -1.10
CA TYR A 79 2.31 -10.97 -0.08
C TYR A 79 3.83 -11.08 0.05
N TYR A 80 4.47 -9.92 -0.02
CA TYR A 80 5.91 -9.76 0.16
C TYR A 80 6.17 -8.72 1.24
N GLU A 81 7.01 -9.09 2.21
CA GLU A 81 7.49 -8.17 3.24
C GLU A 81 8.96 -7.89 2.99
N ILE A 82 9.27 -6.64 2.65
CA ILE A 82 10.60 -6.18 2.32
C ILE A 82 11.27 -5.69 3.59
N ASN A 83 12.45 -6.24 3.89
CA ASN A 83 13.22 -5.77 5.02
C ASN A 83 13.86 -4.41 4.70
N SER A 84 13.45 -3.37 5.42
CA SER A 84 13.93 -2.00 5.24
C SER A 84 14.07 -1.29 6.58
N ASN A 85 15.00 -0.34 6.65
CA ASN A 85 15.14 0.61 7.77
C ASN A 85 14.62 2.02 7.42
N TYR A 86 14.12 2.23 6.20
CA TYR A 86 13.63 3.53 5.71
C TYR A 86 12.13 3.74 5.96
N GLY A 87 11.47 2.80 6.63
CA GLY A 87 10.04 2.86 6.89
C GLY A 87 9.22 2.93 5.61
N HIS A 88 8.23 3.82 5.59
CA HIS A 88 7.39 4.04 4.42
C HIS A 88 8.22 4.45 3.20
N ASP A 89 9.16 5.39 3.36
CA ASP A 89 9.95 5.96 2.26
C ASP A 89 10.80 4.92 1.49
N ALA A 90 10.93 3.69 2.03
CA ALA A 90 11.53 2.56 1.34
C ALA A 90 10.95 2.34 -0.07
N PHE A 91 9.65 2.60 -0.29
CA PHE A 91 9.03 2.46 -1.61
C PHE A 91 9.55 3.46 -2.65
N LEU A 92 10.16 4.57 -2.22
CA LEU A 92 10.74 5.58 -3.12
C LEU A 92 12.25 5.43 -3.29
N VAL A 93 12.93 4.92 -2.27
CA VAL A 93 14.40 4.98 -2.20
C VAL A 93 15.11 3.64 -2.34
N GLU A 94 14.41 2.52 -2.11
CA GLU A 94 14.99 1.17 -2.15
C GLU A 94 14.34 0.30 -3.24
N LEU A 95 14.19 0.86 -4.45
CA LEU A 95 13.55 0.20 -5.59
C LEU A 95 14.15 -1.18 -5.92
N ASP A 96 15.48 -1.30 -5.82
CA ASP A 96 16.22 -2.54 -6.11
C ASP A 96 15.80 -3.73 -5.23
N LYS A 97 15.15 -3.48 -4.08
CA LYS A 97 14.71 -4.55 -3.18
C LYS A 97 13.42 -5.24 -3.62
N PHE A 98 12.64 -4.61 -4.50
CA PHE A 98 11.31 -5.10 -4.86
C PHE A 98 10.93 -4.90 -6.33
N SER A 99 11.78 -4.25 -7.14
CA SER A 99 11.58 -4.07 -8.58
C SER A 99 11.31 -5.39 -9.30
N ASP A 100 12.11 -6.41 -8.99
CA ASP A 100 12.04 -7.73 -9.64
C ASP A 100 10.71 -8.42 -9.33
N ILE A 101 10.17 -8.20 -8.12
CA ILE A 101 8.85 -8.69 -7.73
C ILE A 101 7.78 -8.01 -8.58
N ILE A 102 7.85 -6.69 -8.77
CA ILE A 102 6.88 -5.98 -9.61
C ILE A 102 6.96 -6.48 -11.06
N GLU A 103 8.17 -6.62 -11.61
CA GLU A 103 8.38 -7.09 -12.98
C GLU A 103 7.84 -8.51 -13.20
N SER A 104 8.20 -9.46 -12.33
CA SER A 104 7.70 -10.84 -12.37
C SER A 104 6.18 -10.90 -12.34
N ARG A 105 5.56 -10.12 -11.45
CA ARG A 105 4.10 -10.13 -11.25
C ARG A 105 3.35 -9.45 -12.39
N LEU A 106 3.92 -8.44 -13.04
CA LEU A 106 3.34 -7.80 -14.23
C LEU A 106 3.50 -8.67 -15.49
N ASN A 107 4.60 -9.40 -15.61
CA ASN A 107 4.88 -10.28 -16.75
C ASN A 107 4.22 -11.67 -16.63
N ASN A 108 3.49 -11.94 -15.52
CA ASN A 108 2.92 -13.24 -15.17
C ASN A 108 3.97 -14.36 -15.04
N GLU A 109 5.19 -13.99 -14.67
CA GLU A 109 6.25 -14.94 -14.37
C GLU A 109 6.20 -15.31 -12.88
N GLY A 110 5.25 -16.17 -12.52
CA GLY A 110 5.22 -16.93 -11.25
C GLY A 110 4.80 -16.16 -9.99
#